data_AF-A0A4Y9IRC4-F1
#
_entry.id   AF-A0A4Y9IRC4-F1
#
_cell.length_a   1.000
_cell.length_b   1.000
_cell.length_c   1.000
_cell.angle_alpha   90.00
_cell.angle_beta   90.00
_cell.angle_gamma   90.00
#
_symmetry.space_group_name_H-M   'P 1'
#
loop_
_entity.id
_entity.type
_entity.pdbx_description
1 polymer ?
#
loop_
_entity_poly.entity_id
_entity_poly.type
_entity_poly.pdbx_seq_one_letter_code
_entity_poly.pdbx_strand_id
1 'polypeptide(L)'
;MKNIILLLSVLFMFSFVACDDKNDDGDFYIKFDKKEVKLNAIEGTSEIIEISSSSTWSLDTELPDWIGISDFVGDESPMSITITANRNDNMEKREATLIFHNSDDIKQSIKIIQLGLADSDPFIELSEKSMDLAIDGAAKSIDLTTNVSWEITSVPTWLVISSKSGDKSTRITIGAEENDQIKAREATLTFSSKDGKVKGQLSIYQTGREDIIQSPFLPIFHYSVFSNTNNGHYNVTTENLFVNATLRDKIYLGNLMENKTEIYPSFPIPTGYTFNPISAITTQVVNPTSRTFVPSFQEQEAFGQEATANPPRENASLTHDYFNPTSYPTHRVLYSIGWANMGIALDKIVSGVSYKEQEMTKKNGMIFSFKHTLFTFVMDYPQKLIKEELRDADKGKNLSYINYMEYGKVGLLIVESDAKYDRMRDAVRSVLIGEENSIHQAEFDALIEAADISYVYFNNKNEVQLNKNKKDAIKAYKTALSNKKDKENIYPIGFTLQNFGNHTADKIIYSFDALK
;
A
#
# COMPACT_ATOMS: atom_id res chain seq x y z
N MET A 1 -13.67 -63.77 -48.72
CA MET A 1 -12.98 -64.60 -47.72
C MET A 1 -11.61 -64.98 -48.27
N LYS A 2 -10.56 -64.71 -47.49
CA LYS A 2 -9.18 -65.24 -47.55
C LYS A 2 -8.29 -64.69 -48.68
N ASN A 3 -7.27 -63.87 -48.40
CA ASN A 3 -5.96 -64.16 -47.74
C ASN A 3 -5.08 -65.09 -48.61
N ILE A 4 -3.77 -64.96 -48.85
CA ILE A 4 -2.59 -64.13 -48.46
C ILE A 4 -1.46 -64.58 -49.48
N ILE A 5 -0.31 -63.87 -49.51
CA ILE A 5 1.08 -64.34 -49.84
C ILE A 5 1.54 -63.97 -51.28
N LEU A 6 2.27 -62.86 -51.48
CA LEU A 6 3.72 -62.62 -51.29
C LEU A 6 4.60 -63.44 -52.25
N LEU A 7 5.38 -62.78 -53.12
CA LEU A 7 6.75 -63.20 -53.40
C LEU A 7 7.60 -62.08 -54.04
N LEU A 8 8.76 -61.88 -53.42
CA LEU A 8 9.94 -61.16 -53.89
C LEU A 8 10.40 -61.66 -55.28
N SER A 9 10.94 -60.75 -56.10
CA SER A 9 12.15 -61.04 -56.88
C SER A 9 12.82 -59.74 -57.36
N VAL A 10 13.97 -59.48 -56.76
CA VAL A 10 15.00 -58.54 -57.22
C VAL A 10 15.75 -59.17 -58.40
N LEU A 11 16.17 -58.38 -59.40
CA LEU A 11 17.56 -58.23 -59.88
C LEU A 11 17.65 -57.84 -61.38
N PHE A 12 18.07 -56.58 -61.58
CA PHE A 12 18.95 -55.99 -62.61
C PHE A 12 19.41 -56.81 -63.85
N MET A 13 19.29 -56.22 -65.06
CA MET A 13 20.46 -55.76 -65.87
C MET A 13 20.07 -55.11 -67.22
N PHE A 14 20.56 -53.87 -67.37
CA PHE A 14 21.23 -53.21 -68.51
C PHE A 14 20.73 -53.25 -69.98
N SER A 15 20.28 -52.05 -70.39
CA SER A 15 20.68 -51.22 -71.55
C SER A 15 20.50 -51.70 -72.99
N PHE A 16 19.72 -50.93 -73.75
CA PHE A 16 20.15 -50.36 -75.05
C PHE A 16 19.59 -48.93 -75.20
N VAL A 17 20.49 -48.02 -75.59
CA VAL A 17 20.25 -46.63 -75.99
C VAL A 17 20.00 -46.59 -77.50
N ALA A 18 19.02 -45.80 -77.95
CA ALA A 18 19.05 -45.13 -79.26
C ALA A 18 18.03 -43.95 -79.30
N CYS A 19 18.60 -42.73 -79.33
CA CYS A 19 18.06 -41.43 -79.73
C CYS A 19 17.22 -41.47 -81.03
N ASP A 20 16.42 -40.47 -81.42
CA ASP A 20 16.17 -39.11 -80.92
C ASP A 20 14.84 -38.63 -81.51
N ASP A 21 14.11 -37.81 -80.76
CA ASP A 21 13.61 -36.52 -81.28
C ASP A 21 13.35 -35.63 -80.06
N LYS A 22 14.43 -35.00 -79.61
CA LYS A 22 14.42 -33.91 -78.64
C LYS A 22 13.92 -32.62 -79.31
N ASN A 23 12.67 -32.28 -79.04
CA ASN A 23 12.26 -30.89 -78.85
C ASN A 23 12.14 -30.68 -77.34
N ASP A 24 13.23 -30.26 -76.72
CA ASP A 24 13.30 -29.87 -75.30
C ASP A 24 13.41 -28.33 -75.27
N ASP A 25 12.31 -27.65 -75.59
CA ASP A 25 12.10 -26.29 -75.09
C ASP A 25 11.86 -26.47 -73.59
N GLY A 26 12.94 -26.36 -72.80
CA GLY A 26 12.86 -26.33 -71.36
C GLY A 26 12.05 -25.10 -70.94
N ASP A 27 10.77 -25.29 -70.63
CA ASP A 27 9.91 -24.22 -70.14
C ASP A 27 10.55 -23.61 -68.88
N PHE A 28 11.07 -22.39 -68.96
CA PHE A 28 11.50 -21.63 -67.79
C PHE A 28 10.27 -21.22 -66.97
N TYR A 29 10.29 -21.42 -65.64
CA TYR A 29 9.13 -21.12 -64.80
C TYR A 29 9.50 -20.69 -63.38
N ILE A 30 8.63 -19.86 -62.79
CA ILE A 30 8.36 -19.81 -61.35
C ILE A 30 6.88 -20.15 -61.15
N LYS A 31 6.58 -21.00 -60.17
CA LYS A 31 5.23 -21.40 -59.78
C LYS A 31 5.11 -21.37 -58.27
N PHE A 32 3.98 -20.87 -57.80
CA PHE A 32 3.55 -20.95 -56.41
C PHE A 32 2.49 -22.03 -56.28
N ASP A 33 2.50 -22.76 -55.17
CA ASP A 33 1.41 -23.66 -54.79
C ASP A 33 0.07 -22.93 -54.63
N LYS A 34 0.12 -21.65 -54.25
CA LYS A 34 -1.04 -20.77 -54.11
C LYS A 34 -0.86 -19.42 -54.80
N LYS A 35 -1.97 -18.84 -55.28
CA LYS A 35 -1.97 -17.53 -55.96
C LYS A 35 -2.03 -16.33 -55.01
N GLU A 36 -2.50 -16.57 -53.79
CA GLU A 36 -2.64 -15.55 -52.75
C GLU A 36 -2.41 -16.14 -51.36
N VAL A 37 -1.96 -15.29 -50.45
CA VAL A 37 -1.73 -15.57 -49.04
C VAL A 37 -2.66 -14.66 -48.23
N LYS A 38 -3.43 -15.25 -47.31
CA LYS A 38 -4.34 -14.53 -46.42
C LYS A 38 -3.88 -14.68 -44.97
N LEU A 39 -3.64 -13.55 -44.32
CA LEU A 39 -3.23 -13.47 -42.92
C LEU A 39 -4.30 -12.74 -42.11
N ASN A 40 -4.49 -13.09 -40.84
CA ASN A 40 -5.43 -12.37 -39.98
C ASN A 40 -4.88 -10.99 -39.59
N ALA A 41 -5.77 -10.15 -39.07
CA ALA A 41 -5.41 -8.83 -38.56
C ALA A 41 -4.56 -8.91 -37.28
N ILE A 42 -4.77 -9.94 -36.47
CA ILE A 42 -4.15 -10.09 -35.14
C ILE A 42 -2.73 -10.67 -35.29
N GLU A 43 -1.84 -10.26 -34.39
CA GLU A 43 -0.43 -10.66 -34.36
C GLU A 43 -0.25 -12.19 -34.22
N GLY A 44 0.82 -12.72 -34.83
CA GLY A 44 1.20 -14.14 -34.72
C GLY A 44 0.67 -15.04 -35.85
N THR A 45 0.03 -14.49 -36.88
CA THR A 45 -0.37 -15.27 -38.05
C THR A 45 0.73 -15.40 -39.09
N SER A 46 0.90 -16.62 -39.59
CA SER A 46 1.87 -16.98 -40.60
C SER A 46 1.27 -17.94 -41.61
N GLU A 47 1.73 -17.88 -42.85
CA GLU A 47 1.35 -18.80 -43.92
C GLU A 47 2.60 -19.30 -44.63
N ILE A 48 2.64 -20.59 -44.94
CA ILE A 48 3.75 -21.22 -45.67
C ILE A 48 3.37 -21.30 -47.15
N ILE A 49 4.22 -20.82 -48.05
CA ILE A 49 4.05 -21.00 -49.50
C ILE A 49 5.18 -21.91 -50.02
N GLU A 50 4.89 -22.70 -51.05
CA GLU A 50 5.91 -23.48 -51.77
C GLU A 50 6.20 -22.82 -53.12
N ILE A 51 7.48 -22.53 -53.35
CA ILE A 51 7.99 -21.94 -54.59
C ILE A 51 8.71 -23.03 -55.38
N SER A 52 8.21 -23.33 -56.57
CA SER A 52 8.89 -24.20 -57.55
C SER A 52 9.42 -23.35 -58.69
N SER A 53 10.71 -23.46 -58.99
CA SER A 53 11.38 -22.69 -60.04
C SER A 53 12.27 -23.56 -60.91
N SER A 54 12.46 -23.18 -62.18
CA SER A 54 13.42 -23.82 -63.09
C SER A 54 14.88 -23.50 -62.76
N SER A 55 15.13 -22.41 -62.02
CA SER A 55 16.45 -21.93 -61.58
C SER A 55 16.35 -21.17 -60.25
N THR A 56 17.48 -20.78 -59.66
CA THR A 56 17.51 -19.98 -58.42
C THR A 56 16.62 -18.75 -58.54
N TRP A 57 15.76 -18.54 -57.54
CA TRP A 57 14.82 -17.41 -57.47
C TRP A 57 15.22 -16.41 -56.39
N SER A 58 14.83 -15.15 -56.55
CA SER A 58 14.96 -14.12 -55.51
C SER A 58 13.76 -13.17 -55.49
N LEU A 59 13.52 -12.52 -54.35
CA LEU A 59 12.50 -11.48 -54.21
C LEU A 59 12.94 -10.20 -54.95
N ASP A 60 12.12 -9.73 -55.88
CA ASP A 60 12.33 -8.53 -56.70
C ASP A 60 11.67 -7.26 -56.12
N THR A 61 10.81 -7.42 -55.11
CA THR A 61 9.99 -6.34 -54.52
C THR A 61 10.60 -5.85 -53.20
N GLU A 62 10.62 -4.53 -52.98
CA GLU A 62 10.87 -3.96 -51.65
C GLU A 62 9.75 -4.38 -50.67
N LEU A 63 10.14 -5.03 -49.58
CA LEU A 63 9.20 -5.61 -48.63
C LEU A 63 8.48 -4.50 -47.83
N PRO A 64 7.14 -4.47 -47.79
CA PRO A 64 6.42 -3.59 -46.87
C PRO A 64 6.83 -3.84 -45.42
N ASP A 65 6.89 -2.77 -44.63
CA ASP A 65 7.27 -2.79 -43.20
C ASP A 65 6.42 -3.72 -42.32
N TRP A 66 5.21 -4.04 -42.77
CA TRP A 66 4.29 -4.93 -42.08
C TRP A 66 4.40 -6.40 -42.48
N ILE A 67 5.18 -6.77 -43.48
CA ILE A 67 5.39 -8.17 -43.91
C ILE A 67 6.76 -8.67 -43.43
N GLY A 68 6.82 -9.91 -42.99
CA GLY A 68 8.08 -10.66 -42.81
C GLY A 68 8.10 -11.89 -43.71
N ILE A 69 9.27 -12.25 -44.23
CA ILE A 69 9.48 -13.50 -44.97
C ILE A 69 10.71 -14.23 -44.42
N SER A 70 10.68 -15.57 -44.40
CA SER A 70 11.78 -16.37 -43.86
C SER A 70 13.04 -16.31 -44.74
N ASP A 71 12.86 -16.28 -46.06
CA ASP A 71 13.94 -16.39 -47.03
C ASP A 71 13.69 -15.49 -48.25
N PHE A 72 14.73 -14.80 -48.71
CA PHE A 72 14.69 -13.85 -49.82
C PHE A 72 15.22 -14.44 -51.14
N VAL A 73 15.88 -15.60 -51.07
CA VAL A 73 16.50 -16.32 -52.18
C VAL A 73 16.29 -17.81 -51.95
N GLY A 74 16.06 -18.57 -53.03
CA GLY A 74 15.98 -20.03 -52.97
C GLY A 74 16.58 -20.71 -54.18
N ASP A 75 17.32 -21.79 -53.95
CA ASP A 75 18.00 -22.62 -54.94
C ASP A 75 17.45 -24.05 -55.02
N GLU A 76 16.50 -24.41 -54.15
CA GLU A 76 15.75 -25.67 -54.17
C GLU A 76 14.38 -25.51 -54.85
N SER A 77 13.84 -26.61 -55.39
CA SER A 77 12.55 -26.64 -56.10
C SER A 77 11.83 -27.98 -55.85
N PRO A 78 10.70 -28.01 -55.12
CA PRO A 78 10.08 -26.88 -54.41
C PRO A 78 10.84 -26.47 -53.14
N MET A 79 10.76 -25.18 -52.77
CA MET A 79 11.23 -24.64 -51.49
C MET A 79 10.06 -24.00 -50.73
N SER A 80 9.94 -24.29 -49.42
CA SER A 80 8.94 -23.66 -48.54
C SER A 80 9.47 -22.37 -47.94
N ILE A 81 8.69 -21.29 -47.99
CA ILE A 81 8.97 -20.06 -47.24
C ILE A 81 7.78 -19.66 -46.37
N THR A 82 8.07 -19.04 -45.23
CA THR A 82 7.03 -18.55 -44.30
C THR A 82 6.82 -17.05 -44.49
N ILE A 83 5.56 -16.64 -44.63
CA ILE A 83 5.14 -15.23 -44.68
C ILE A 83 4.40 -14.89 -43.39
N THR A 84 4.85 -13.84 -42.71
CA THR A 84 4.24 -13.30 -41.49
C THR A 84 3.78 -11.87 -41.72
N ALA A 85 2.86 -11.39 -40.88
CA ALA A 85 2.48 -9.98 -40.86
C ALA A 85 2.41 -9.41 -39.44
N ASN A 86 2.88 -8.16 -39.30
CA ASN A 86 2.63 -7.36 -38.10
C ASN A 86 1.13 -7.12 -37.94
N ARG A 87 0.66 -6.85 -36.72
CA ARG A 87 -0.75 -6.58 -36.45
C ARG A 87 -1.31 -5.46 -37.35
N ASN A 88 -2.55 -5.62 -37.81
CA ASN A 88 -3.32 -4.60 -38.51
C ASN A 88 -4.45 -4.10 -37.61
N ASP A 89 -4.26 -2.96 -36.94
CA ASP A 89 -5.27 -2.36 -36.06
C ASP A 89 -6.39 -1.65 -36.80
N ASN A 90 -6.35 -1.62 -38.14
CA ASN A 90 -7.41 -1.03 -38.94
C ASN A 90 -8.57 -2.01 -39.14
N MET A 91 -9.78 -1.47 -39.29
CA MET A 91 -10.97 -2.26 -39.64
C MET A 91 -10.88 -2.82 -41.07
N GLU A 92 -10.13 -2.14 -41.94
CA GLU A 92 -9.95 -2.51 -43.35
C GLU A 92 -8.71 -3.40 -43.53
N LYS A 93 -8.81 -4.32 -44.50
CA LYS A 93 -7.69 -5.14 -44.95
C LYS A 93 -6.62 -4.29 -45.65
N ARG A 94 -5.37 -4.76 -45.61
CA ARG A 94 -4.25 -4.22 -46.38
C ARG A 94 -3.68 -5.29 -47.30
N GLU A 95 -3.14 -4.88 -48.44
CA GLU A 95 -2.68 -5.80 -49.48
C GLU A 95 -1.30 -5.38 -50.00
N ALA A 96 -0.50 -6.36 -50.41
CA ALA A 96 0.75 -6.16 -51.12
C ALA A 96 0.90 -7.21 -52.23
N THR A 97 1.70 -6.90 -53.24
CA THR A 97 2.09 -7.88 -54.27
C THR A 97 3.58 -8.09 -54.17
N LEU A 98 4.00 -9.33 -53.92
CA LEU A 98 5.41 -9.71 -53.92
C LEU A 98 5.73 -10.33 -55.28
N ILE A 99 6.77 -9.82 -55.93
CA ILE A 99 7.25 -10.29 -57.22
C ILE A 99 8.57 -11.03 -56.98
N PHE A 100 8.65 -12.25 -57.50
CA PHE A 100 9.86 -13.06 -57.50
C PHE A 100 10.34 -13.21 -58.94
N HIS A 101 11.65 -13.23 -59.15
CA HIS A 101 12.27 -13.54 -60.43
C HIS A 101 13.20 -14.74 -60.28
N ASN A 102 13.34 -15.54 -61.33
CA ASN A 102 14.41 -16.55 -61.41
C ASN A 102 15.59 -16.05 -62.25
N SER A 103 16.64 -16.85 -62.32
CA SER A 103 17.86 -16.50 -63.07
C SER A 103 17.64 -16.40 -64.59
N ASP A 104 16.50 -16.89 -65.08
CA ASP A 104 16.07 -16.85 -66.47
C ASP A 104 15.16 -15.64 -66.77
N ASP A 105 15.08 -14.67 -65.85
CA ASP A 105 14.25 -13.46 -65.89
C ASP A 105 12.74 -13.72 -65.98
N ILE A 106 12.29 -14.93 -65.61
CA ILE A 106 10.87 -15.23 -65.44
C ILE A 106 10.39 -14.61 -64.13
N LYS A 107 9.40 -13.71 -64.25
CA LYS A 107 8.78 -13.06 -63.10
C LYS A 107 7.41 -13.65 -62.81
N GLN A 108 7.16 -13.92 -61.53
CA GLN A 108 5.85 -14.32 -61.05
C GLN A 108 5.53 -13.58 -59.76
N SER A 109 4.27 -13.21 -59.60
CA SER A 109 3.81 -12.51 -58.41
C SER A 109 2.88 -13.35 -57.55
N ILE A 110 2.91 -13.09 -56.25
CA ILE A 110 1.97 -13.60 -55.27
C ILE A 110 1.34 -12.42 -54.52
N LYS A 111 0.02 -12.48 -54.35
CA LYS A 111 -0.73 -11.45 -53.63
C LYS A 111 -0.78 -11.78 -52.14
N ILE A 112 -0.38 -10.84 -51.29
CA ILE A 112 -0.49 -10.95 -49.84
C ILE A 112 -1.66 -10.06 -49.40
N ILE A 113 -2.60 -10.64 -48.67
CA ILE A 113 -3.76 -9.94 -48.10
C ILE A 113 -3.73 -10.15 -46.60
N GLN A 114 -3.61 -9.09 -45.83
CA GLN A 114 -3.86 -9.14 -44.40
C GLN A 114 -5.23 -8.55 -44.10
N LEU A 115 -6.09 -9.34 -43.44
CA LEU A 115 -7.43 -8.91 -43.05
C LEU A 115 -7.36 -7.69 -42.12
N GLY A 116 -8.45 -6.92 -42.10
CA GLY A 116 -8.71 -5.93 -41.06
C GLY A 116 -9.43 -6.56 -39.89
N LEU A 117 -9.54 -5.86 -38.76
CA LEU A 117 -10.19 -6.38 -37.55
C LEU A 117 -11.64 -6.84 -37.80
N ALA A 118 -12.35 -6.24 -38.78
CA ALA A 118 -13.72 -6.61 -39.12
C ALA A 118 -13.84 -8.05 -39.65
N ASP A 119 -12.87 -8.48 -40.46
CA ASP A 119 -12.92 -9.75 -41.21
C ASP A 119 -12.01 -10.83 -40.60
N SER A 120 -11.19 -10.47 -39.61
CA SER A 120 -10.27 -11.38 -38.91
C SER A 120 -11.00 -12.50 -38.17
N ASP A 121 -10.26 -13.52 -37.76
CA ASP A 121 -10.78 -14.54 -36.83
C ASP A 121 -11.42 -13.92 -35.57
N PRO A 122 -12.45 -14.57 -34.99
CA PRO A 122 -13.11 -14.12 -33.77
C PRO A 122 -12.16 -13.78 -32.62
N PHE A 123 -12.28 -12.58 -32.06
CA PHE A 123 -11.43 -12.15 -30.94
C PHE A 123 -12.14 -11.26 -29.93
N ILE A 124 -11.66 -11.28 -28.69
CA ILE A 124 -12.04 -10.34 -27.62
C ILE A 124 -10.74 -9.90 -26.95
N GLU A 125 -10.47 -8.60 -26.98
CA GLU A 125 -9.29 -8.00 -26.38
C GLU A 125 -9.69 -6.85 -25.45
N LEU A 126 -9.10 -6.82 -24.26
CA LEU A 126 -9.31 -5.79 -23.26
C LEU A 126 -8.07 -4.91 -23.18
N SER A 127 -8.25 -3.60 -23.05
CA SER A 127 -7.14 -2.65 -22.87
C SER A 127 -6.33 -2.90 -21.59
N GLU A 128 -6.94 -3.53 -20.59
CA GLU A 128 -6.31 -3.91 -19.33
C GLU A 128 -6.68 -5.34 -18.94
N LYS A 129 -5.76 -6.04 -18.26
CA LYS A 129 -5.97 -7.40 -17.73
C LYS A 129 -6.28 -7.43 -16.23
N SER A 130 -6.02 -6.33 -15.54
CA SER A 130 -6.24 -6.16 -14.11
C SER A 130 -6.74 -4.76 -13.79
N MET A 131 -7.58 -4.63 -12.77
CA MET A 131 -8.14 -3.37 -12.32
C MET A 131 -8.21 -3.32 -10.79
N ASP A 132 -7.53 -2.34 -10.20
CA ASP A 132 -7.62 -2.08 -8.76
C ASP A 132 -8.67 -1.01 -8.48
N LEU A 133 -9.60 -1.29 -7.57
CA LEU A 133 -10.62 -0.36 -7.10
C LEU A 133 -10.34 -0.01 -5.64
N ALA A 134 -10.46 1.27 -5.32
CA ALA A 134 -10.34 1.72 -3.93
C ALA A 134 -11.53 1.22 -3.09
N ILE A 135 -11.42 1.35 -1.77
CA ILE A 135 -12.43 0.88 -0.82
C ILE A 135 -13.82 1.47 -1.11
N ASP A 136 -13.89 2.73 -1.56
CA ASP A 136 -15.13 3.43 -1.91
C ASP A 136 -15.73 3.00 -3.26
N GLY A 137 -14.97 2.25 -4.06
CA GLY A 137 -15.44 1.65 -5.31
C GLY A 137 -15.50 2.59 -6.51
N ALA A 138 -14.69 3.66 -6.52
CA ALA A 138 -14.61 4.61 -7.63
C ALA A 138 -14.53 3.92 -9.01
N ALA A 139 -15.38 4.34 -9.95
CA ALA A 139 -15.49 3.68 -11.25
C ALA A 139 -14.29 3.97 -12.18
N LYS A 140 -13.80 2.93 -12.84
CA LYS A 140 -12.77 2.97 -13.89
C LYS A 140 -13.34 2.48 -15.21
N SER A 141 -12.68 2.76 -16.33
CA SER A 141 -13.13 2.29 -17.64
C SER A 141 -12.03 1.59 -18.40
N ILE A 142 -12.40 0.54 -19.14
CA ILE A 142 -11.54 -0.17 -20.08
C ILE A 142 -12.16 -0.13 -21.48
N ASP A 143 -11.31 -0.25 -22.49
CA ASP A 143 -11.76 -0.43 -23.86
C ASP A 143 -11.80 -1.92 -24.20
N LEU A 144 -12.92 -2.36 -24.75
CA LEU A 144 -13.13 -3.70 -25.30
C LEU A 144 -13.09 -3.60 -26.83
N THR A 145 -12.13 -4.27 -27.44
CA THR A 145 -12.01 -4.39 -28.90
C THR A 145 -12.37 -5.80 -29.33
N THR A 146 -13.33 -5.93 -30.25
CA THR A 146 -13.84 -7.22 -30.69
C THR A 146 -14.58 -7.12 -32.03
N ASN A 147 -14.58 -8.21 -32.80
CA ASN A 147 -15.40 -8.40 -34.00
C ASN A 147 -16.58 -9.35 -33.79
N VAL A 148 -16.81 -9.81 -32.55
CA VAL A 148 -17.93 -10.70 -32.20
C VAL A 148 -18.87 -10.07 -31.20
N SER A 149 -20.12 -10.55 -31.19
CA SER A 149 -21.01 -10.26 -30.07
C SER A 149 -20.49 -10.91 -28.80
N TRP A 150 -20.57 -10.18 -27.69
CA TRP A 150 -19.99 -10.56 -26.41
C TRP A 150 -20.99 -10.42 -25.26
N GLU A 151 -20.75 -11.17 -24.20
CA GLU A 151 -21.48 -11.09 -22.93
C GLU A 151 -20.56 -11.30 -21.72
N ILE A 152 -20.96 -10.76 -20.57
CA ILE A 152 -20.33 -10.96 -19.27
C ILE A 152 -21.33 -11.68 -18.39
N THR A 153 -20.99 -12.89 -17.97
CA THR A 153 -21.82 -13.69 -17.06
C THR A 153 -21.21 -13.72 -15.65
N SER A 154 -22.04 -14.07 -14.67
CA SER A 154 -21.61 -14.23 -13.27
C SER A 154 -20.96 -12.98 -12.65
N VAL A 155 -21.44 -11.78 -13.02
CA VAL A 155 -20.99 -10.52 -12.43
C VAL A 155 -21.33 -10.51 -10.93
N PRO A 156 -20.34 -10.39 -10.02
CA PRO A 156 -20.59 -10.26 -8.59
C PRO A 156 -21.55 -9.11 -8.29
N THR A 157 -22.39 -9.28 -7.27
CA THR A 157 -23.42 -8.28 -6.93
C THR A 157 -22.85 -6.94 -6.50
N TRP A 158 -21.60 -6.92 -6.00
CA TRP A 158 -20.90 -5.72 -5.57
C TRP A 158 -20.25 -4.93 -6.70
N LEU A 159 -20.32 -5.41 -7.96
CA LEU A 159 -19.82 -4.70 -9.13
C LEU A 159 -20.96 -4.05 -9.93
N VAL A 160 -20.72 -2.81 -10.36
CA VAL A 160 -21.60 -2.05 -11.23
C VAL A 160 -20.91 -1.88 -12.57
N ILE A 161 -21.51 -2.42 -13.63
CA ILE A 161 -20.94 -2.41 -14.99
C ILE A 161 -21.90 -1.70 -15.93
N SER A 162 -21.39 -0.78 -16.76
CA SER A 162 -22.20 0.00 -17.70
C SER A 162 -22.93 -0.85 -18.73
N SER A 163 -22.29 -1.91 -19.23
CA SER A 163 -22.85 -2.86 -20.20
C SER A 163 -22.37 -4.28 -19.91
N LYS A 164 -23.29 -5.24 -19.90
CA LYS A 164 -22.99 -6.67 -19.70
C LYS A 164 -23.04 -7.49 -20.98
N SER A 165 -23.40 -6.88 -22.10
CA SER A 165 -23.41 -7.51 -23.43
C SER A 165 -23.35 -6.45 -24.52
N GLY A 166 -22.89 -6.83 -25.70
CA GLY A 166 -22.84 -5.97 -26.88
C GLY A 166 -22.56 -6.74 -28.15
N ASP A 167 -22.65 -6.06 -29.29
CA ASP A 167 -22.41 -6.61 -30.62
C ASP A 167 -21.14 -6.04 -31.30
N LYS A 168 -20.49 -5.07 -30.66
CA LYS A 168 -19.34 -4.30 -31.18
C LYS A 168 -18.36 -3.95 -30.08
N SER A 169 -17.17 -3.50 -30.48
CA SER A 169 -16.21 -2.81 -29.62
C SER A 169 -16.86 -1.65 -28.87
N THR A 170 -16.51 -1.48 -27.60
CA THR A 170 -17.09 -0.44 -26.76
C THR A 170 -16.20 -0.11 -25.57
N ARG A 171 -16.49 1.01 -24.91
CA ARG A 171 -15.89 1.37 -23.63
C ARG A 171 -16.79 0.91 -22.49
N ILE A 172 -16.20 0.19 -21.53
CA ILE A 172 -16.94 -0.40 -20.41
C ILE A 172 -16.47 0.26 -19.12
N THR A 173 -17.42 0.85 -18.39
CA THR A 173 -17.17 1.45 -17.08
C THR A 173 -17.54 0.43 -16.01
N ILE A 174 -16.62 0.21 -15.08
CA ILE A 174 -16.70 -0.77 -13.99
C ILE A 174 -16.45 0.00 -12.69
N GLY A 175 -17.43 -0.02 -11.79
CA GLY A 175 -17.30 0.44 -10.41
C GLY A 175 -17.66 -0.66 -9.43
N ALA A 176 -17.51 -0.36 -8.15
CA ALA A 176 -17.87 -1.26 -7.07
C ALA A 176 -18.69 -0.55 -6.00
N GLU A 177 -19.48 -1.29 -5.24
CA GLU A 177 -19.98 -0.83 -3.95
C GLU A 177 -18.81 -0.68 -2.97
N GLU A 178 -19.00 0.08 -1.89
CA GLU A 178 -17.99 0.20 -0.84
C GLU A 178 -17.63 -1.19 -0.26
N ASN A 179 -16.35 -1.45 -0.02
CA ASN A 179 -15.90 -2.65 0.68
C ASN A 179 -15.65 -2.34 2.16
N ASP A 180 -16.70 -2.43 2.98
CA ASP A 180 -16.64 -2.15 4.43
C ASP A 180 -16.01 -3.29 5.27
N GLN A 181 -15.55 -4.36 4.59
CA GLN A 181 -14.94 -5.51 5.22
C GLN A 181 -13.45 -5.27 5.52
N ILE A 182 -12.93 -6.04 6.48
CA ILE A 182 -11.49 -6.03 6.80
C ILE A 182 -10.67 -6.44 5.59
N LYS A 183 -11.06 -7.54 4.93
CA LYS A 183 -10.32 -8.10 3.81
C LYS A 183 -10.68 -7.45 2.49
N ALA A 184 -9.69 -7.41 1.61
CA ALA A 184 -9.91 -7.16 0.20
C ALA A 184 -10.83 -8.23 -0.42
N ARG A 185 -11.45 -7.88 -1.55
CA ARG A 185 -12.24 -8.83 -2.33
C ARG A 185 -11.81 -8.79 -3.78
N GLU A 186 -11.88 -9.96 -4.41
CA GLU A 186 -11.44 -10.16 -5.79
C GLU A 186 -12.55 -10.76 -6.65
N ALA A 187 -12.50 -10.47 -7.94
CA ALA A 187 -13.35 -11.12 -8.94
C ALA A 187 -12.65 -11.20 -10.29
N THR A 188 -13.06 -12.16 -11.11
CA THR A 188 -12.66 -12.22 -12.52
C THR A 188 -13.89 -12.03 -13.39
N LEU A 189 -13.93 -10.95 -14.15
CA LEU A 189 -14.93 -10.77 -15.20
C LEU A 189 -14.47 -11.51 -16.46
N THR A 190 -15.34 -12.36 -17.00
CA THR A 190 -15.08 -13.07 -18.25
C THR A 190 -16.01 -12.54 -19.34
N PHE A 191 -15.41 -11.94 -20.36
CA PHE A 191 -16.07 -11.51 -21.59
C PHE A 191 -16.03 -12.67 -22.56
N SER A 192 -17.19 -13.19 -22.98
CA SER A 192 -17.26 -14.36 -23.87
C SER A 192 -18.02 -14.04 -25.13
N SER A 193 -17.62 -14.63 -26.26
CA SER A 193 -18.47 -14.72 -27.44
C SER A 193 -19.77 -15.47 -27.11
N LYS A 194 -20.83 -15.26 -27.89
CA LYS A 194 -22.11 -15.98 -27.70
C LYS A 194 -22.00 -17.51 -27.70
N ASP A 195 -21.02 -18.06 -28.41
CA ASP A 195 -20.75 -19.50 -28.45
C ASP A 195 -19.72 -19.97 -27.40
N GLY A 196 -19.21 -19.05 -26.59
CA GLY A 196 -18.27 -19.29 -25.49
C GLY A 196 -16.85 -19.68 -25.90
N LYS A 197 -16.52 -19.66 -27.20
CA LYS A 197 -15.21 -20.11 -27.71
C LYS A 197 -14.10 -19.08 -27.54
N VAL A 198 -14.43 -17.79 -27.63
CA VAL A 198 -13.48 -16.69 -27.49
C VAL A 198 -13.73 -16.01 -26.15
N LYS A 199 -12.66 -15.76 -25.38
CA LYS A 199 -12.75 -15.18 -24.04
C LYS A 199 -11.69 -14.12 -23.80
N GLY A 200 -12.09 -13.03 -23.16
CA GLY A 200 -11.20 -12.08 -22.49
C GLY A 200 -11.47 -12.09 -20.99
N GLN A 201 -10.44 -11.87 -20.17
CA GLN A 201 -10.55 -11.87 -18.72
C GLN A 201 -9.97 -10.60 -18.12
N LEU A 202 -10.72 -10.03 -17.17
CA LEU A 202 -10.27 -8.91 -16.34
C LEU A 202 -10.29 -9.34 -14.87
N SER A 203 -9.13 -9.31 -14.23
CA SER A 203 -9.02 -9.50 -12.78
C SER A 203 -9.32 -8.19 -12.07
N ILE A 204 -10.18 -8.21 -11.07
CA ILE A 204 -10.55 -7.04 -10.27
C ILE A 204 -10.14 -7.30 -8.84
N TYR A 205 -9.39 -6.36 -8.28
CA TYR A 205 -9.05 -6.30 -6.86
C TYR A 205 -9.71 -5.07 -6.26
N GLN A 206 -10.48 -5.23 -5.19
CA GLN A 206 -10.97 -4.10 -4.41
C GLN A 206 -10.37 -4.11 -3.01
N THR A 207 -9.70 -3.02 -2.68
CA THR A 207 -9.08 -2.75 -1.38
C THR A 207 -10.04 -3.02 -0.23
N GLY A 208 -9.56 -3.72 0.81
CA GLY A 208 -10.23 -3.86 2.09
C GLY A 208 -9.75 -2.83 3.11
N ARG A 209 -10.39 -2.74 4.28
CA ARG A 209 -9.97 -1.81 5.34
C ARG A 209 -8.56 -2.12 5.85
N GLU A 210 -8.16 -3.38 5.84
CA GLU A 210 -6.80 -3.80 6.19
C GLU A 210 -5.74 -3.37 5.19
N ASP A 211 -6.08 -2.89 4.00
CA ASP A 211 -5.08 -2.36 3.08
C ASP A 211 -4.80 -0.87 3.33
N ILE A 212 -5.65 -0.21 4.13
CA ILE A 212 -5.54 1.23 4.39
C ILE A 212 -4.34 1.49 5.31
N ILE A 213 -3.40 2.29 4.81
CA ILE A 213 -2.31 2.85 5.59
C ILE A 213 -2.64 4.31 5.90
N GLN A 214 -2.88 4.59 7.18
CA GLN A 214 -3.10 5.95 7.68
C GLN A 214 -1.85 6.45 8.40
N SER A 215 -1.66 7.77 8.43
CA SER A 215 -0.64 8.39 9.28
C SER A 215 -1.06 8.24 10.75
N PRO A 216 -0.29 7.53 11.60
CA PRO A 216 -0.65 7.22 12.98
C PRO A 216 -0.35 8.39 13.93
N PHE A 217 -0.93 9.55 13.66
CA PHE A 217 -0.70 10.78 14.42
C PHE A 217 -1.87 11.09 15.38
N LEU A 218 -1.58 11.48 16.62
CA LEU A 218 -2.55 12.08 17.53
C LEU A 218 -2.33 13.61 17.64
N PRO A 219 -3.37 14.44 17.42
CA PRO A 219 -3.28 15.91 17.47
C PRO A 219 -2.75 16.51 18.77
N ILE A 220 -2.80 15.76 19.87
CA ILE A 220 -2.31 16.18 21.18
C ILE A 220 -0.78 16.13 21.32
N PHE A 221 -0.08 15.51 20.36
CA PHE A 221 1.38 15.49 20.28
C PHE A 221 1.87 16.33 19.10
N HIS A 222 3.14 16.72 19.11
CA HIS A 222 3.74 17.52 18.06
C HIS A 222 4.89 16.74 17.42
N TYR A 223 4.98 16.74 16.09
CA TYR A 223 6.04 16.07 15.33
C TYR A 223 6.65 17.02 14.32
N SER A 224 7.97 16.90 14.14
CA SER A 224 8.69 17.70 13.15
C SER A 224 8.70 17.05 11.77
N VAL A 225 8.79 15.71 11.71
CA VAL A 225 8.70 14.92 10.49
C VAL A 225 8.01 13.60 10.80
N PHE A 226 7.09 13.21 9.94
CA PHE A 226 6.44 11.92 9.97
C PHE A 226 6.36 11.39 8.53
N SER A 227 6.92 10.21 8.26
CA SER A 227 6.79 9.56 6.96
C SER A 227 6.48 8.08 7.10
N ASN A 228 5.70 7.57 6.15
CA ASN A 228 5.47 6.15 5.98
C ASN A 228 6.00 5.71 4.62
N THR A 229 6.40 4.45 4.54
CA THR A 229 6.56 3.78 3.25
C THR A 229 5.35 2.86 3.04
N ASN A 230 5.03 2.55 1.77
CA ASN A 230 3.85 1.76 1.39
C ASN A 230 3.81 0.32 1.97
N ASN A 231 4.83 -0.08 2.73
CA ASN A 231 4.93 -1.35 3.45
C ASN A 231 4.67 -1.20 4.96
N GLY A 232 4.07 -0.10 5.42
CA GLY A 232 3.75 0.11 6.83
C GLY A 232 4.97 0.28 7.75
N HIS A 233 6.14 0.61 7.20
CA HIS A 233 7.27 1.09 7.98
C HIS A 233 7.15 2.61 8.19
N TYR A 234 7.28 3.04 9.44
CA TYR A 234 7.13 4.43 9.84
C TYR A 234 8.44 5.00 10.34
N ASN A 235 8.80 6.19 9.87
CA ASN A 235 9.91 6.98 10.37
C ASN A 235 9.37 8.25 11.04
N VAL A 236 9.80 8.47 12.28
CA VAL A 236 9.30 9.57 13.10
C VAL A 236 10.46 10.41 13.60
N THR A 237 10.30 11.73 13.53
CA THR A 237 11.21 12.69 14.14
C THR A 237 10.40 13.71 14.93
N THR A 238 10.63 13.76 16.25
CA THR A 238 9.93 14.66 17.17
C THR A 238 10.91 15.44 18.03
N GLU A 239 10.47 16.60 18.54
CA GLU A 239 11.21 17.38 19.54
C GLU A 239 10.77 17.01 20.96
N ASN A 240 9.57 16.43 21.10
CA ASN A 240 8.98 16.03 22.38
C ASN A 240 8.38 14.63 22.26
N LEU A 241 8.83 13.70 23.10
CA LEU A 241 8.33 12.33 23.12
C LEU A 241 7.63 12.01 24.46
N PHE A 242 6.52 11.29 24.40
CA PHE A 242 5.80 10.81 25.58
C PHE A 242 6.67 9.85 26.42
N VAL A 243 6.61 9.97 27.75
CA VAL A 243 7.30 9.05 28.66
C VAL A 243 6.36 7.90 29.02
N ASN A 244 6.62 6.71 28.48
CA ASN A 244 5.92 5.49 28.87
C ASN A 244 6.65 4.75 29.99
N ALA A 245 6.02 3.68 30.51
CA ALA A 245 6.60 2.86 31.58
C ALA A 245 7.99 2.29 31.23
N THR A 246 8.23 1.90 29.98
CA THR A 246 9.52 1.35 29.51
C THR A 246 10.65 2.37 29.58
N LEU A 247 10.36 3.65 29.35
CA LEU A 247 11.35 4.74 29.36
C LEU A 247 11.48 5.43 30.71
N ARG A 248 10.48 5.29 31.59
CA ARG A 248 10.32 6.11 32.79
C ARG A 248 11.57 6.20 33.67
N ASP A 249 12.25 5.09 33.92
CA ASP A 249 13.44 5.06 34.78
C ASP A 249 14.72 5.58 34.10
N LYS A 250 14.67 5.83 32.79
CA LYS A 250 15.78 6.36 31.98
C LYS A 250 15.60 7.83 31.63
N ILE A 251 14.40 8.37 31.72
CA ILE A 251 14.10 9.75 31.34
C ILE A 251 14.02 10.63 32.57
N TYR A 252 15.16 11.26 32.89
CA TYR A 252 15.30 12.25 33.96
C TYR A 252 16.31 13.32 33.55
N LEU A 253 16.16 14.53 34.09
CA LEU A 253 17.01 15.66 33.74
C LEU A 253 18.51 15.34 33.89
N GLY A 254 19.27 15.67 32.86
CA GLY A 254 20.71 15.46 32.78
C GLY A 254 21.15 14.05 32.38
N ASN A 255 20.24 13.05 32.27
CA ASN A 255 20.66 11.73 31.80
C ASN A 255 21.09 11.78 30.32
N LEU A 256 22.04 10.92 29.94
CA LEU A 256 22.48 10.79 28.55
C LEU A 256 21.63 9.75 27.80
N MET A 257 21.38 10.01 26.52
CA MET A 257 20.80 9.03 25.60
C MET A 257 21.24 9.29 24.16
N GLU A 258 21.23 8.24 23.33
CA GLU A 258 21.30 8.42 21.89
C GLU A 258 19.98 9.03 21.38
N ASN A 259 20.06 10.03 20.50
CA ASN A 259 18.88 10.71 19.97
C ASN A 259 18.10 9.88 18.95
N LYS A 260 18.70 8.79 18.45
CA LYS A 260 18.13 7.87 17.47
C LYS A 260 18.04 6.45 18.03
N THR A 261 16.98 5.72 17.70
CA THR A 261 16.83 4.29 18.05
C THR A 261 16.21 3.46 16.92
N GLU A 262 16.59 2.18 16.87
CA GLU A 262 15.98 1.14 16.01
C GLU A 262 15.21 0.10 16.84
N ILE A 263 15.22 0.23 18.17
CA ILE A 263 14.58 -0.69 19.14
C ILE A 263 13.43 0.01 19.89
N TYR A 264 12.75 0.95 19.20
CA TYR A 264 11.64 1.70 19.76
C TYR A 264 10.56 0.74 20.31
N PRO A 265 10.03 0.95 21.54
CA PRO A 265 10.03 2.19 22.32
C PRO A 265 11.23 2.41 23.27
N SER A 266 12.30 1.62 23.15
CA SER A 266 13.53 1.82 23.94
C SER A 266 14.57 2.65 23.20
N PHE A 267 15.48 3.27 23.95
CA PHE A 267 16.62 4.01 23.42
C PHE A 267 17.93 3.50 24.02
N PRO A 268 19.05 3.52 23.28
CA PRO A 268 20.36 3.28 23.85
C PRO A 268 20.70 4.34 24.91
N ILE A 269 21.05 3.88 26.12
CA ILE A 269 21.44 4.72 27.25
C ILE A 269 22.91 4.44 27.57
N PRO A 270 23.84 5.38 27.32
CA PRO A 270 25.23 5.25 27.74
C PRO A 270 25.34 5.09 29.26
N THR A 271 26.22 4.20 29.72
CA THR A 271 26.38 3.91 31.15
C THR A 271 27.81 4.15 31.63
N GLY A 272 27.95 4.30 32.96
CA GLY A 272 29.25 4.44 33.63
C GLY A 272 29.83 5.86 33.63
N TYR A 273 29.02 6.87 33.36
CA TYR A 273 29.40 8.26 33.57
C TYR A 273 29.01 8.72 34.97
N THR A 274 29.84 9.60 35.55
CA THR A 274 29.51 10.29 36.79
C THR A 274 29.08 11.71 36.46
N PHE A 275 27.88 12.10 36.88
CA PHE A 275 27.36 13.43 36.58
C PHE A 275 27.87 14.49 37.57
N ASN A 276 28.04 15.72 37.08
CA ASN A 276 28.11 16.91 37.91
C ASN A 276 26.68 17.35 38.30
N PRO A 277 26.51 18.08 39.41
CA PRO A 277 25.21 18.65 39.76
C PRO A 277 24.68 19.59 38.68
N ILE A 278 23.38 19.50 38.43
CA ILE A 278 22.63 20.40 37.55
C ILE A 278 21.67 21.24 38.39
N SER A 279 21.20 22.35 37.85
CA SER A 279 20.11 23.13 38.47
C SER A 279 18.87 23.10 37.60
N ALA A 280 17.73 22.84 38.20
CA ALA A 280 16.44 22.84 37.50
C ALA A 280 15.42 23.70 38.22
N ILE A 281 14.49 24.28 37.45
CA ILE A 281 13.39 25.10 37.96
C ILE A 281 12.04 24.55 37.48
N THR A 282 11.04 24.51 38.36
CA THR A 282 9.65 24.26 37.97
C THR A 282 9.06 25.49 37.27
N THR A 283 8.37 25.29 36.16
CA THR A 283 7.58 26.35 35.50
C THR A 283 6.11 25.96 35.40
N GLN A 284 5.25 26.90 35.00
CA GLN A 284 3.79 26.75 34.93
C GLN A 284 3.09 26.43 36.26
N VAL A 285 3.78 26.62 37.38
CA VAL A 285 3.22 26.60 38.76
C VAL A 285 3.02 28.02 39.31
N VAL A 286 2.22 28.14 40.36
CA VAL A 286 2.01 29.42 41.07
C VAL A 286 3.31 29.90 41.72
N ASN A 287 4.01 29.01 42.44
CA ASN A 287 5.26 29.30 43.14
C ASN A 287 6.39 28.43 42.55
N PRO A 288 7.24 28.97 41.65
CA PRO A 288 8.38 28.25 41.12
C PRO A 288 9.36 27.85 42.23
N THR A 289 9.83 26.61 42.16
CA THR A 289 10.86 26.03 43.02
C THR A 289 12.06 25.68 42.17
N SER A 290 13.26 25.89 42.71
CA SER A 290 14.52 25.47 42.09
C SER A 290 15.23 24.45 42.96
N ARG A 291 15.95 23.53 42.31
CA ARG A 291 16.73 22.50 42.99
C ARG A 291 18.04 22.27 42.25
N THR A 292 19.12 22.10 43.00
CA THR A 292 20.40 21.63 42.48
C THR A 292 20.62 20.20 42.98
N PHE A 293 20.87 19.27 42.06
CA PHE A 293 21.02 17.84 42.38
C PHE A 293 21.91 17.13 41.37
N VAL A 294 22.45 15.98 41.74
CA VAL A 294 23.16 15.10 40.79
C VAL A 294 22.12 14.32 39.99
N PRO A 295 22.13 14.38 38.63
CA PRO A 295 21.20 13.65 37.77
C PRO A 295 20.99 12.19 38.19
N SER A 296 19.76 11.86 38.58
CA SER A 296 19.32 10.49 38.85
C SER A 296 17.80 10.40 38.78
N PHE A 297 17.29 9.19 38.51
CA PHE A 297 15.86 8.92 38.52
C PHE A 297 15.24 9.17 39.91
N GLN A 298 15.91 8.80 40.99
CA GLN A 298 15.40 9.00 42.35
C GLN A 298 15.21 10.48 42.68
N GLU A 299 16.18 11.34 42.32
CA GLU A 299 16.07 12.78 42.53
C GLU A 299 14.96 13.41 41.68
N GLN A 300 14.82 12.94 40.43
CA GLN A 300 13.75 13.39 39.54
C GLN A 300 12.35 13.06 40.08
N GLU A 301 12.17 11.85 40.61
CA GLU A 301 10.92 11.41 41.23
C GLU A 301 10.61 12.23 42.48
N ALA A 302 11.60 12.44 43.35
CA ALA A 302 11.44 13.25 44.55
C ALA A 302 11.04 14.70 44.21
N PHE A 303 11.65 15.28 43.16
CA PHE A 303 11.32 16.63 42.72
C PHE A 303 9.91 16.70 42.07
N GLY A 304 9.53 15.70 41.28
CA GLY A 304 8.18 15.56 40.71
C GLY A 304 7.08 15.48 41.79
N GLN A 305 7.31 14.70 42.84
CA GLN A 305 6.38 14.58 43.98
C GLN A 305 6.21 15.90 44.73
N GLU A 306 7.31 16.60 45.00
CA GLU A 306 7.26 17.93 45.63
C GLU A 306 6.49 18.93 44.75
N ALA A 307 6.80 18.99 43.45
CA ALA A 307 6.15 19.89 42.52
C ALA A 307 4.63 19.64 42.40
N THR A 308 4.19 18.39 42.53
CA THR A 308 2.78 18.00 42.52
C THR A 308 1.99 18.59 43.71
N ALA A 309 2.66 18.89 44.83
CA ALA A 309 2.03 19.59 45.95
C ALA A 309 1.66 21.04 45.57
N ASN A 310 2.44 21.68 44.70
CA ASN A 310 2.20 23.04 44.22
C ASN A 310 1.04 23.08 43.22
N PRO A 311 0.11 24.03 43.35
CA PRO A 311 -0.97 24.18 42.37
C PRO A 311 -0.41 24.65 41.01
N PRO A 312 -0.89 24.07 39.89
CA PRO A 312 -0.58 24.57 38.56
C PRO A 312 -1.19 25.96 38.35
N ARG A 313 -0.67 26.73 37.40
CA ARG A 313 -1.28 28.01 37.00
C ARG A 313 -2.67 27.78 36.42
N GLU A 314 -3.53 28.80 36.55
CA GLU A 314 -4.92 28.72 36.08
C GLU A 314 -5.03 28.38 34.58
N ASN A 315 -4.07 28.85 33.79
CA ASN A 315 -3.94 28.66 32.35
C ASN A 315 -2.93 27.55 31.96
N ALA A 316 -2.77 26.52 32.79
CA ALA A 316 -2.03 25.31 32.42
C ALA A 316 -2.45 24.80 31.03
N SER A 317 -1.48 24.33 30.24
CA SER A 317 -1.70 23.99 28.84
C SER A 317 -2.57 22.75 28.71
N LEU A 318 -3.72 22.88 28.04
CA LEU A 318 -4.62 21.79 27.72
C LEU A 318 -4.83 21.74 26.21
N THR A 319 -4.47 20.61 25.61
CA THR A 319 -4.74 20.28 24.21
C THR A 319 -5.71 19.11 24.17
N HIS A 320 -6.73 19.18 23.32
CA HIS A 320 -7.70 18.10 23.14
C HIS A 320 -8.28 18.14 21.72
N ASP A 321 -8.84 17.02 21.26
CA ASP A 321 -9.40 16.88 19.91
C ASP A 321 -10.92 16.61 19.89
N TYR A 322 -11.66 16.94 20.96
CA TYR A 322 -13.03 16.42 21.13
C TYR A 322 -14.05 16.82 20.04
N PHE A 323 -13.73 17.78 19.18
CA PHE A 323 -14.54 18.11 18.00
C PHE A 323 -14.20 17.24 16.79
N ASN A 324 -12.93 16.89 16.62
CA ASN A 324 -12.38 16.16 15.49
C ASN A 324 -11.52 15.00 16.01
N PRO A 325 -12.14 13.95 16.58
CA PRO A 325 -11.39 12.80 17.08
C PRO A 325 -10.63 12.12 15.94
N THR A 326 -9.52 11.49 16.29
CA THR A 326 -8.69 10.76 15.32
C THR A 326 -9.40 9.48 14.89
N SER A 327 -9.71 9.34 13.60
CA SER A 327 -10.30 8.11 13.07
C SER A 327 -9.26 7.00 12.95
N TYR A 328 -9.69 5.75 13.07
CA TYR A 328 -8.91 4.59 12.69
C TYR A 328 -9.83 3.49 12.12
N PRO A 329 -9.49 2.90 10.95
CA PRO A 329 -10.32 1.88 10.33
C PRO A 329 -9.96 0.46 10.78
N THR A 330 -8.87 0.23 11.52
CA THR A 330 -8.42 -1.11 11.95
C THR A 330 -7.64 -1.04 13.26
N HIS A 331 -7.62 -2.14 14.02
CA HIS A 331 -6.72 -2.38 15.15
C HIS A 331 -5.26 -2.28 14.73
N ARG A 332 -4.87 -2.65 13.51
CA ARG A 332 -3.51 -2.32 13.03
C ARG A 332 -3.24 -0.81 13.05
N VAL A 333 -4.16 0.01 12.54
CA VAL A 333 -3.99 1.47 12.59
C VAL A 333 -4.00 1.96 14.04
N LEU A 334 -4.85 1.40 14.91
CA LEU A 334 -4.85 1.71 16.35
C LEU A 334 -3.51 1.39 17.02
N TYR A 335 -2.94 0.20 16.73
CA TYR A 335 -1.60 -0.19 17.14
C TYR A 335 -0.58 0.85 16.70
N SER A 336 -0.57 1.20 15.40
CA SER A 336 0.38 2.18 14.85
C SER A 336 0.27 3.52 15.56
N ILE A 337 -0.96 4.01 15.84
CA ILE A 337 -1.20 5.25 16.58
C ILE A 337 -0.61 5.15 17.99
N GLY A 338 -0.93 4.09 18.73
CA GLY A 338 -0.39 3.90 20.08
C GLY A 338 1.13 3.80 20.12
N TRP A 339 1.68 3.05 19.17
CA TRP A 339 3.11 2.80 19.09
C TRP A 339 3.83 4.08 18.72
N ALA A 340 3.48 4.75 17.62
CA ALA A 340 4.12 5.99 17.20
C ALA A 340 4.11 7.06 18.29
N ASN A 341 2.97 7.27 18.96
CA ASN A 341 2.83 8.44 19.84
C ASN A 341 3.34 8.19 21.26
N MET A 342 3.22 6.95 21.74
CA MET A 342 3.36 6.64 23.16
C MET A 342 4.14 5.36 23.43
N GLY A 343 4.52 4.61 22.41
CA GLY A 343 5.25 3.35 22.55
C GLY A 343 4.43 2.26 23.25
N ILE A 344 3.10 2.24 23.02
CA ILE A 344 2.19 1.25 23.61
C ILE A 344 1.31 0.61 22.53
N ALA A 345 1.00 -0.67 22.69
CA ALA A 345 0.13 -1.41 21.77
C ALA A 345 -1.35 -1.18 22.11
N LEU A 346 -1.95 -0.10 21.58
CA LEU A 346 -3.34 0.27 21.91
C LEU A 346 -4.35 -0.79 21.51
N ASP A 347 -4.15 -1.50 20.39
CA ASP A 347 -4.95 -2.64 19.97
C ASP A 347 -5.04 -3.69 21.09
N LYS A 348 -3.90 -4.14 21.61
CA LYS A 348 -3.82 -5.13 22.69
C LYS A 348 -4.44 -4.62 23.97
N ILE A 349 -4.24 -3.34 24.30
CA ILE A 349 -4.81 -2.73 25.49
C ILE A 349 -6.34 -2.76 25.42
N VAL A 350 -6.95 -2.40 24.28
CA VAL A 350 -8.42 -2.31 24.19
C VAL A 350 -9.08 -3.63 23.84
N SER A 351 -8.50 -4.49 23.01
CA SER A 351 -9.12 -5.75 22.58
C SER A 351 -8.72 -6.93 23.47
N GLY A 352 -7.56 -6.85 24.13
CA GLY A 352 -6.95 -7.95 24.88
C GLY A 352 -6.05 -8.87 24.03
N VAL A 353 -6.01 -8.69 22.71
CA VAL A 353 -5.26 -9.52 21.75
C VAL A 353 -4.56 -8.65 20.69
N SER A 354 -3.56 -9.19 20.01
CA SER A 354 -2.91 -8.43 18.93
C SER A 354 -3.83 -8.32 17.71
N TYR A 355 -3.73 -7.23 16.97
CA TYR A 355 -4.40 -7.09 15.66
C TYR A 355 -4.04 -8.24 14.68
N LYS A 356 -2.85 -8.83 14.83
CA LYS A 356 -2.40 -9.99 14.04
C LYS A 356 -3.18 -11.27 14.33
N GLU A 357 -3.72 -11.38 15.54
CA GLU A 357 -4.52 -12.52 15.98
C GLU A 357 -5.99 -12.28 15.66
N GLN A 358 -6.48 -11.07 15.96
CA GLN A 358 -7.85 -10.67 15.69
C GLN A 358 -7.89 -9.19 15.33
N GLU A 359 -8.40 -8.92 14.13
CA GLU A 359 -8.62 -7.57 13.63
C GLU A 359 -9.99 -7.04 14.10
N MET A 360 -10.16 -5.72 14.06
CA MET A 360 -11.34 -5.00 14.52
C MET A 360 -12.60 -5.51 13.83
N THR A 361 -13.64 -5.83 14.60
CA THR A 361 -14.91 -6.32 14.07
C THR A 361 -15.88 -5.21 13.71
N LYS A 362 -15.71 -4.02 14.32
CA LYS A 362 -16.59 -2.86 14.11
C LYS A 362 -16.26 -2.13 12.82
N LYS A 363 -17.23 -1.39 12.27
CA LYS A 363 -17.04 -0.62 11.02
C LYS A 363 -16.14 0.61 11.16
N ASN A 364 -16.19 1.27 12.32
CA ASN A 364 -15.51 2.56 12.52
C ASN A 364 -14.85 2.62 13.89
N GLY A 365 -13.63 3.15 13.93
CA GLY A 365 -12.91 3.51 15.14
C GLY A 365 -12.67 5.01 15.23
N MET A 366 -12.75 5.58 16.43
CA MET A 366 -12.32 6.95 16.72
C MET A 366 -11.67 7.07 18.11
N ILE A 367 -10.70 7.99 18.22
CA ILE A 367 -9.98 8.31 19.45
C ILE A 367 -10.22 9.77 19.79
N PHE A 368 -10.88 10.02 20.91
CA PHE A 368 -10.85 11.33 21.56
C PHE A 368 -9.65 11.35 22.50
N SER A 369 -8.84 12.39 22.43
CA SER A 369 -7.60 12.52 23.17
C SER A 369 -7.48 13.87 23.85
N PHE A 370 -6.80 13.88 25.00
CA PHE A 370 -6.32 15.09 25.63
C PHE A 370 -4.91 14.92 26.18
N LYS A 371 -4.15 16.02 26.18
CA LYS A 371 -2.89 16.20 26.89
C LYS A 371 -3.00 17.48 27.73
N HIS A 372 -2.83 17.33 29.04
CA HIS A 372 -2.88 18.43 29.99
C HIS A 372 -1.51 18.55 30.66
N THR A 373 -0.72 19.55 30.27
CA THR A 373 0.57 19.87 30.89
C THR A 373 0.33 20.83 32.05
N LEU A 374 0.61 20.36 33.27
CA LEU A 374 0.33 21.07 34.51
C LEU A 374 1.54 21.86 35.00
N PHE A 375 2.72 21.25 34.90
CA PHE A 375 3.99 21.91 35.20
C PHE A 375 5.12 21.28 34.41
N THR A 376 6.25 21.95 34.37
CA THR A 376 7.42 21.50 33.62
C THR A 376 8.68 21.74 34.43
N PHE A 377 9.73 20.99 34.15
CA PHE A 377 11.07 21.25 34.66
C PHE A 377 11.96 21.72 33.53
N VAL A 378 12.67 22.82 33.76
CA VAL A 378 13.67 23.37 32.86
C VAL A 378 15.03 23.26 33.53
N MET A 379 15.95 22.53 32.91
CA MET A 379 17.34 22.39 33.35
C MET A 379 18.18 23.57 32.85
N ASP A 380 19.22 23.91 33.60
CA ASP A 380 20.28 24.82 33.17
C ASP A 380 21.14 24.24 32.03
N TYR A 381 22.02 25.07 31.46
CA TYR A 381 23.02 24.64 30.50
C TYR A 381 24.33 24.35 31.25
N PRO A 382 24.67 23.08 31.53
CA PRO A 382 25.84 22.75 32.32
C PRO A 382 27.12 23.01 31.52
N GLN A 383 28.09 23.69 32.12
CA GLN A 383 29.43 23.84 31.51
C GLN A 383 30.11 22.49 31.30
N LYS A 384 29.91 21.54 32.22
CA LYS A 384 30.37 20.15 32.11
C LYS A 384 29.36 19.21 32.77
N LEU A 385 28.59 18.47 31.99
CA LEU A 385 27.55 17.58 32.51
C LEU A 385 28.11 16.30 33.18
N ILE A 386 29.14 15.71 32.59
CA ILE A 386 29.84 14.53 33.11
C ILE A 386 31.23 14.89 33.64
N LYS A 387 31.74 14.15 34.62
CA LYS A 387 33.06 14.42 35.22
C LYS A 387 34.18 13.98 34.28
N GLU A 388 33.97 12.84 33.64
CA GLU A 388 34.89 12.23 32.70
C GLU A 388 34.80 12.88 31.31
N GLU A 389 35.70 12.50 30.41
CA GLU A 389 35.51 12.69 28.97
C GLU A 389 34.62 11.57 28.42
N LEU A 390 34.03 11.78 27.23
CA LEU A 390 33.31 10.70 26.55
C LEU A 390 34.22 9.48 26.35
N ARG A 391 33.70 8.31 26.70
CA ARG A 391 34.38 7.03 26.51
C ARG A 391 34.51 6.74 25.02
N ASP A 392 35.54 6.01 24.62
CA ASP A 392 35.80 5.71 23.20
C ASP A 392 34.62 5.03 22.50
N ALA A 393 33.89 4.15 23.20
CA ALA A 393 32.70 3.48 22.68
C ALA A 393 31.53 4.42 22.35
N ASP A 394 31.52 5.62 22.93
CA ASP A 394 30.45 6.60 22.75
C ASP A 394 30.87 7.80 21.89
N LYS A 395 32.17 7.92 21.56
CA LYS A 395 32.66 8.93 20.62
C LYS A 395 32.09 8.68 19.22
N GLY A 396 31.61 9.74 18.58
CA GLY A 396 31.01 9.68 17.24
C GLY A 396 29.53 9.27 17.22
N LYS A 397 28.95 8.92 18.37
CA LYS A 397 27.49 8.76 18.48
C LYS A 397 26.80 10.11 18.63
N ASN A 398 25.55 10.19 18.18
CA ASN A 398 24.69 11.36 18.39
C ASN A 398 24.11 11.32 19.81
N LEU A 399 24.94 11.70 20.78
CA LEU A 399 24.53 11.79 22.18
C LEU A 399 23.84 13.11 22.49
N SER A 400 22.80 13.00 23.30
CA SER A 400 22.05 14.12 23.85
C SER A 400 21.84 13.91 25.35
N TYR A 401 21.43 14.96 26.04
CA TYR A 401 20.91 14.88 27.39
C TYR A 401 19.48 15.39 27.49
N ILE A 402 18.72 14.84 28.43
CA ILE A 402 17.36 15.32 28.73
C ILE A 402 17.48 16.67 29.46
N ASN A 403 16.97 17.73 28.85
CA ASN A 403 17.07 19.10 29.38
C ASN A 403 15.72 19.66 29.88
N TYR A 404 14.62 18.98 29.55
CA TYR A 404 13.27 19.46 29.85
C TYR A 404 12.31 18.30 30.03
N MET A 405 11.40 18.46 30.98
CA MET A 405 10.39 17.45 31.33
C MET A 405 9.02 18.12 31.49
N GLU A 406 7.98 17.46 31.00
CA GLU A 406 6.58 17.87 31.17
C GLU A 406 5.88 16.91 32.12
N TYR A 407 5.10 17.45 33.04
CA TYR A 407 4.30 16.68 33.99
C TYR A 407 2.83 17.06 33.86
N GLY A 408 1.98 16.04 33.92
CA GLY A 408 0.55 16.24 33.76
C GLY A 408 -0.17 14.94 33.49
N LYS A 409 -1.11 14.98 32.54
CA LYS A 409 -2.01 13.85 32.24
C LYS A 409 -2.27 13.72 30.75
N VAL A 410 -2.44 12.49 30.32
CA VAL A 410 -2.88 12.12 28.97
C VAL A 410 -4.01 11.11 29.11
N GLY A 411 -5.07 11.30 28.33
CA GLY A 411 -6.20 10.37 28.29
C GLY A 411 -6.69 10.15 26.87
N LEU A 412 -7.05 8.90 26.56
CA LEU A 412 -7.59 8.49 25.27
C LEU A 412 -8.93 7.78 25.50
N LEU A 413 -10.00 8.27 24.90
CA LEU A 413 -11.28 7.58 24.81
C LEU A 413 -11.39 6.95 23.42
N ILE A 414 -11.26 5.64 23.39
CA ILE A 414 -11.26 4.80 22.20
C ILE A 414 -12.66 4.23 22.02
N VAL A 415 -13.25 4.48 20.85
CA VAL A 415 -14.64 4.13 20.52
C VAL A 415 -14.65 3.32 19.23
N GLU A 416 -15.26 2.13 19.26
CA GLU A 416 -15.47 1.26 18.11
C GLU A 416 -16.98 1.03 17.91
N SER A 417 -17.49 1.25 16.70
CA SER A 417 -18.93 1.19 16.43
C SER A 417 -19.26 0.82 14.98
N ASP A 418 -20.43 0.21 14.81
CA ASP A 418 -21.03 -0.07 13.49
C ASP A 418 -21.91 1.07 12.98
N ALA A 419 -22.15 2.08 13.83
CA ALA A 419 -22.94 3.25 13.47
C ALA A 419 -22.20 4.18 12.50
N LYS A 420 -22.97 5.08 11.86
CA LYS A 420 -22.40 6.16 11.04
C LYS A 420 -21.44 7.00 11.87
N TYR A 421 -20.24 7.24 11.35
CA TYR A 421 -19.14 7.93 12.04
C TYR A 421 -19.58 9.23 12.72
N ASP A 422 -20.22 10.14 11.98
CA ASP A 422 -20.66 11.43 12.51
C ASP A 422 -21.69 11.30 13.64
N ARG A 423 -22.61 10.34 13.54
CA ARG A 423 -23.64 10.11 14.56
C ARG A 423 -23.02 9.56 15.85
N MET A 424 -22.07 8.63 15.73
CA MET A 424 -21.34 8.11 16.87
C MET A 424 -20.48 9.19 17.53
N ARG A 425 -19.77 10.01 16.73
CA ARG A 425 -19.01 11.16 17.23
C ARG A 425 -19.89 12.11 18.03
N ASP A 426 -21.04 12.50 17.48
CA ASP A 426 -21.95 13.46 18.10
C ASP A 426 -22.56 12.90 19.39
N ALA A 427 -22.88 11.60 19.42
CA ALA A 427 -23.35 10.92 20.62
C ALA A 427 -22.33 10.99 21.76
N VAL A 428 -21.06 10.64 21.52
CA VAL A 428 -20.00 10.75 22.53
C VAL A 428 -19.77 12.20 22.95
N ARG A 429 -19.72 13.11 21.97
CA ARG A 429 -19.50 14.54 22.21
C ARG A 429 -20.57 15.13 23.13
N SER A 430 -21.84 14.76 22.95
CA SER A 430 -22.94 15.25 23.77
C SER A 430 -22.70 15.02 25.27
N VAL A 431 -22.18 13.85 25.65
CA VAL A 431 -21.82 13.52 27.03
C VAL A 431 -20.60 14.34 27.48
N LEU A 432 -19.57 14.44 26.64
CA LEU A 432 -18.34 15.19 26.94
C LEU A 432 -18.62 16.67 27.24
N ILE A 433 -19.52 17.32 26.49
CA ILE A 433 -19.86 18.74 26.67
C ILE A 433 -21.05 18.97 27.61
N GLY A 434 -21.76 17.91 28.03
CA GLY A 434 -22.88 18.00 28.97
C GLY A 434 -24.21 18.41 28.34
N GLU A 435 -24.40 18.17 27.05
CA GLU A 435 -25.64 18.43 26.31
C GLU A 435 -26.59 17.20 26.34
N GLU A 436 -26.82 16.63 27.53
CA GLU A 436 -27.60 15.39 27.72
C GLU A 436 -29.14 15.58 27.60
N ASN A 437 -29.60 16.71 27.05
CA ASN A 437 -31.02 17.06 26.87
C ASN A 437 -31.39 17.30 25.40
N SER A 438 -30.62 16.74 24.46
CA SER A 438 -30.90 16.87 23.03
C SER A 438 -32.15 16.08 22.62
N ILE A 439 -32.82 16.50 21.53
CA ILE A 439 -33.90 15.71 20.92
C ILE A 439 -33.44 14.31 20.44
N HIS A 440 -32.13 14.10 20.35
CA HIS A 440 -31.49 12.84 19.96
C HIS A 440 -31.05 11.99 21.16
N GLN A 441 -31.35 12.38 22.40
CA GLN A 441 -30.80 11.72 23.60
C GLN A 441 -31.02 10.20 23.62
N ALA A 442 -32.23 9.74 23.34
CA ALA A 442 -32.54 8.31 23.32
C ALA A 442 -31.77 7.55 22.22
N GLU A 443 -31.59 8.17 21.06
CA GLU A 443 -30.77 7.61 19.98
C GLU A 443 -29.30 7.55 20.39
N PHE A 444 -28.76 8.63 20.96
CA PHE A 444 -27.37 8.70 21.40
C PHE A 444 -27.05 7.70 22.51
N ASP A 445 -27.95 7.52 23.47
CA ASP A 445 -27.80 6.50 24.50
C ASP A 445 -27.80 5.09 23.88
N ALA A 446 -28.66 4.80 22.90
CA ALA A 446 -28.65 3.52 22.19
C ALA A 446 -27.35 3.30 21.38
N LEU A 447 -26.82 4.34 20.75
CA LEU A 447 -25.53 4.28 20.03
C LEU A 447 -24.37 4.00 20.98
N ILE A 448 -24.32 4.68 22.14
CA ILE A 448 -23.30 4.47 23.17
C ILE A 448 -23.39 3.05 23.75
N GLU A 449 -24.60 2.54 23.95
CA GLU A 449 -24.79 1.17 24.46
C GLU A 449 -24.39 0.08 23.46
N ALA A 450 -24.49 0.34 22.16
CA ALA A 450 -24.11 -0.61 21.11
C ALA A 450 -22.61 -0.57 20.74
N ALA A 451 -21.88 0.45 21.18
CA ALA A 451 -20.47 0.66 20.89
C ALA A 451 -19.55 0.03 21.95
N ASP A 452 -18.34 -0.32 21.52
CA ASP A 452 -17.26 -0.69 22.42
C ASP A 452 -16.47 0.58 22.77
N ILE A 453 -16.49 0.98 24.04
CA ILE A 453 -15.91 2.25 24.50
C ILE A 453 -14.95 1.99 25.66
N SER A 454 -13.72 2.46 25.49
CA SER A 454 -12.62 2.28 26.42
C SER A 454 -11.94 3.60 26.73
N TYR A 455 -11.78 3.92 28.01
CA TYR A 455 -10.95 5.02 28.47
C TYR A 455 -9.58 4.48 28.90
N VAL A 456 -8.55 4.80 28.14
CA VAL A 456 -7.14 4.51 28.41
C VAL A 456 -6.50 5.73 29.07
N TYR A 457 -5.86 5.51 30.20
CA TYR A 457 -5.14 6.54 30.96
C TYR A 457 -3.93 5.93 31.66
N PHE A 458 -3.18 6.72 32.42
CA PHE A 458 -1.99 6.25 33.12
C PHE A 458 -2.04 6.69 34.57
N ASN A 459 -1.48 5.85 35.43
CA ASN A 459 -1.28 6.22 36.83
C ASN A 459 0.02 7.03 37.00
N ASN A 460 0.34 7.43 38.24
CA ASN A 460 1.56 8.18 38.56
C ASN A 460 2.88 7.44 38.27
N LYS A 461 2.83 6.14 37.95
CA LYS A 461 3.97 5.32 37.51
C LYS A 461 4.06 5.17 36.00
N ASN A 462 3.27 5.93 35.23
CA ASN A 462 3.15 5.79 33.78
C ASN A 462 2.65 4.39 33.34
N GLU A 463 2.02 3.63 34.24
CA GLU A 463 1.44 2.33 33.92
C GLU A 463 0.04 2.52 33.34
N VAL A 464 -0.22 1.86 32.22
CA VAL A 464 -1.50 1.93 31.51
C VAL A 464 -2.64 1.40 32.38
N GLN A 465 -3.72 2.17 32.43
CA GLN A 465 -4.98 1.85 33.07
C GLN A 465 -6.11 1.86 32.04
N LEU A 466 -7.16 1.08 32.28
CA LEU A 466 -8.23 0.86 31.32
C LEU A 466 -9.59 0.79 32.00
N ASN A 467 -10.53 1.62 31.54
CA ASN A 467 -11.92 1.54 31.91
C ASN A 467 -12.77 1.24 30.67
N LYS A 468 -13.36 0.05 30.58
CA LYS A 468 -14.21 -0.41 29.46
C LYS A 468 -15.71 -0.19 29.69
N ASN A 469 -16.10 0.56 30.72
CA ASN A 469 -17.49 0.65 31.16
C ASN A 469 -18.28 1.72 30.37
N LYS A 470 -18.37 1.57 29.04
CA LYS A 470 -19.21 2.35 28.12
C LYS A 470 -19.38 3.83 28.50
N LYS A 471 -20.60 4.25 28.88
CA LYS A 471 -20.93 5.63 29.25
C LYS A 471 -20.15 6.13 30.47
N ASP A 472 -19.82 5.26 31.43
CA ASP A 472 -18.98 5.61 32.57
C ASP A 472 -17.53 5.86 32.17
N ALA A 473 -17.00 5.19 31.13
CA ALA A 473 -15.71 5.51 30.57
C ALA A 473 -15.68 6.93 29.98
N ILE A 474 -16.75 7.35 29.28
CA ILE A 474 -16.90 8.72 28.77
C ILE A 474 -16.93 9.75 29.91
N LYS A 475 -17.68 9.45 30.98
CA LYS A 475 -17.75 10.32 32.18
C LYS A 475 -16.43 10.40 32.93
N ALA A 476 -15.70 9.30 33.04
CA ALA A 476 -14.38 9.26 33.66
C ALA A 476 -13.38 10.08 32.85
N TYR A 477 -13.36 9.93 31.51
CA TYR A 477 -12.57 10.76 30.61
C TYR A 477 -12.88 12.25 30.76
N LYS A 478 -14.17 12.63 30.74
CA LYS A 478 -14.63 14.02 30.93
C LYS A 478 -14.16 14.60 32.28
N THR A 479 -14.24 13.79 33.32
CA THR A 479 -13.79 14.17 34.67
C THR A 479 -12.29 14.40 34.68
N ALA A 480 -11.48 13.49 34.14
CA ALA A 480 -10.02 13.63 34.06
C ALA A 480 -9.58 14.84 33.23
N LEU A 481 -10.27 15.11 32.12
CA LEU A 481 -10.04 16.27 31.25
C LEU A 481 -10.20 17.61 32.01
N SER A 482 -11.23 17.72 32.86
CA SER A 482 -11.60 18.96 33.54
C SER A 482 -11.03 19.08 34.97
N ASN A 483 -10.62 17.98 35.60
CA ASN A 483 -10.23 17.95 37.00
C ASN A 483 -8.75 18.35 37.22
N LYS A 484 -8.55 19.66 37.46
CA LYS A 484 -7.26 20.25 37.86
C LYS A 484 -6.79 19.85 39.27
N LYS A 485 -7.63 19.20 40.08
CA LYS A 485 -7.33 18.85 41.49
C LYS A 485 -6.88 17.40 41.68
N ASP A 486 -6.99 16.55 40.68
CA ASP A 486 -6.49 15.17 40.76
C ASP A 486 -4.96 15.19 40.68
N LYS A 487 -4.34 15.34 41.85
CA LYS A 487 -2.88 15.38 42.04
C LYS A 487 -2.26 13.98 42.07
N GLU A 488 -3.07 12.95 42.31
CA GLU A 488 -2.59 11.59 42.53
C GLU A 488 -2.19 10.88 41.24
N ASN A 489 -2.72 11.33 40.10
CA ASN A 489 -2.42 10.79 38.77
C ASN A 489 -1.62 11.77 37.90
N ILE A 490 -0.64 12.48 38.49
CA ILE A 490 0.31 13.30 37.75
C ILE A 490 1.60 12.52 37.53
N TYR A 491 2.10 12.52 36.31
CA TYR A 491 3.29 11.78 35.87
C TYR A 491 4.03 12.53 34.75
N PRO A 492 5.28 12.15 34.43
CA PRO A 492 5.97 12.65 33.24
C PRO A 492 5.18 12.33 31.97
N ILE A 493 4.87 13.32 31.14
CA ILE A 493 4.09 13.17 29.89
C ILE A 493 4.87 13.60 28.63
N GLY A 494 6.09 14.08 28.79
CA GLY A 494 6.91 14.57 27.69
C GLY A 494 8.32 14.92 28.14
N PHE A 495 9.29 14.80 27.23
CA PHE A 495 10.67 15.27 27.44
C PHE A 495 11.26 15.77 26.12
N THR A 496 12.29 16.63 26.21
CA THR A 496 13.09 17.07 25.05
C THR A 496 14.57 16.76 25.24
N LEU A 497 15.33 16.90 24.16
CA LEU A 497 16.77 16.66 24.13
C LEU A 497 17.56 17.92 23.76
N GLN A 498 18.77 18.00 24.30
CA GLN A 498 19.83 18.86 23.80
C GLN A 498 21.06 18.05 23.44
N ASN A 499 21.69 18.40 22.33
CA ASN A 499 22.89 17.74 21.86
C ASN A 499 24.02 17.93 22.88
N PHE A 500 24.70 16.84 23.21
CA PHE A 500 25.70 16.84 24.27
C PHE A 500 26.90 17.75 23.97
N GLY A 501 27.32 17.88 22.71
CA GLY A 501 28.54 18.57 22.34
C GLY A 501 28.40 20.09 22.19
N ASN A 502 27.22 20.58 21.80
CA ASN A 502 26.99 22.00 21.47
C ASN A 502 25.77 22.62 22.17
N HIS A 503 25.03 21.86 22.97
CA HIS A 503 23.85 22.29 23.73
C HIS A 503 22.68 22.82 22.88
N THR A 504 22.66 22.59 21.56
CA THR A 504 21.51 22.96 20.72
C THR A 504 20.38 21.97 20.92
N ALA A 505 19.13 22.42 20.73
CA ALA A 505 17.96 21.54 20.71
C ALA A 505 18.18 20.38 19.72
N ASP A 506 17.92 19.16 20.18
CA ASP A 506 18.11 17.94 19.39
C ASP A 506 16.77 17.27 19.13
N LYS A 507 16.72 16.44 18.09
CA LYS A 507 15.51 15.73 17.67
C LYS A 507 15.58 14.27 18.06
N ILE A 508 14.45 13.72 18.49
CA ILE A 508 14.26 12.31 18.82
C ILE A 508 13.82 11.59 17.55
N ILE A 509 14.59 10.60 17.11
CA ILE A 509 14.41 9.88 15.85
C ILE A 509 14.19 8.40 16.13
N TYR A 510 13.14 7.81 15.56
CA TYR A 510 12.88 6.38 15.66
C TYR A 510 12.08 5.87 14.46
N SER A 511 12.08 4.56 14.29
CA SER A 511 11.25 3.88 13.32
C SER A 511 10.64 2.60 13.88
N PHE A 512 9.56 2.15 13.26
CA PHE A 512 8.91 0.87 13.59
C PHE A 512 8.16 0.30 12.39
N ASP A 513 8.00 -1.01 12.37
CA ASP A 513 7.22 -1.74 11.36
C ASP A 513 5.84 -2.07 11.92
N ALA A 514 4.78 -1.61 11.26
CA ALA A 514 3.41 -1.95 11.63
C ALA A 514 2.86 -3.19 10.90
N LEU A 515 3.63 -3.79 9.98
CA LEU A 515 3.27 -5.03 9.29
C LEU A 515 4.07 -6.25 9.77
N LYS A 516 5.19 -6.05 10.46
CA LYS A 516 6.04 -7.14 10.99
C LYS A 516 5.73 -7.41 12.44
#